data_AF-A0A316TFJ6-F1
#
_entry.id   AF-A0A316TFJ6-F1
#
_cell.length_a   1.000
_cell.length_b   1.000
_cell.length_c   1.000
_cell.angle_alpha   90.00
_cell.angle_beta   90.00
_cell.angle_gamma   90.00
#
_symmetry.space_group_name_H-M   'P 1'
#
loop_
_entity.id
_entity.type
_entity.pdbx_description
1 polymer ?
#
loop_
_entity_poly.entity_id
_entity_poly.type
_entity_poly.pdbx_seq_one_letter_code
_entity_poly.pdbx_strand_id
1 'polypeptide(L)'
;MKSALKTLTRIQKFQIDEQRKILSELQEKQDILQAQLEQLNRDFEQEKEFARNNAGVGDFGAYVKRYMQQRENLEMQIAVLEKKIEHERDVMADMFKEQKTYEIVDDQRTKRAAKEEEQKMQKVLDEIGTNSFLKNHKK
;
A
#
# COMPACT_ATOMS: atom_id res chain seq x y z
N MET A 1 -11.62 -4.68 27.56
CA MET A 1 -11.06 -5.27 26.31
C MET A 1 -11.33 -4.50 25.02
N LYS A 2 -12.40 -3.68 24.89
CA LYS A 2 -12.65 -2.82 23.69
C LYS A 2 -11.47 -1.91 23.27
N SER A 3 -10.61 -1.52 24.20
CA SER A 3 -9.47 -0.63 23.96
C SER A 3 -8.31 -1.27 23.16
N ALA A 4 -8.06 -2.57 23.35
CA ALA A 4 -6.88 -3.24 22.76
C ALA A 4 -7.01 -3.43 21.23
N LEU A 5 -8.17 -3.88 20.75
CA LEU A 5 -8.45 -4.06 19.32
C LEU A 5 -8.42 -2.73 18.57
N LYS A 6 -9.06 -1.69 19.11
CA LYS A 6 -9.03 -0.34 18.51
C LYS A 6 -7.61 0.23 18.42
N THR A 7 -6.77 -0.07 19.42
CA THR A 7 -5.35 0.30 19.41
C THR A 7 -4.60 -0.44 18.31
N LEU A 8 -4.82 -1.75 18.17
CA LEU A 8 -4.21 -2.56 17.09
C LEU A 8 -4.61 -2.05 15.70
N THR A 9 -5.90 -1.77 15.46
CA THR A 9 -6.36 -1.19 14.19
C THR A 9 -5.67 0.13 13.87
N ARG A 10 -5.43 0.98 14.87
CA ARG A 10 -4.72 2.25 14.67
C ARG A 10 -3.25 2.04 14.34
N ILE A 11 -2.58 1.12 15.03
CA ILE A 11 -1.18 0.77 14.74
C ILE A 11 -1.06 0.26 13.31
N GLN A 12 -1.97 -0.61 12.87
CA GLN A 12 -1.90 -1.20 11.54
C GLN A 12 -2.18 -0.18 10.42
N LYS A 13 -3.12 0.75 10.64
CA LYS A 13 -3.32 1.89 9.73
C LYS A 13 -2.05 2.72 9.58
N PHE A 14 -1.40 3.04 10.70
CA PHE A 14 -0.14 3.77 10.69
C PHE A 14 0.95 3.00 9.92
N GLN A 15 1.08 1.69 10.14
CA GLN A 15 2.04 0.87 9.40
C GLN A 15 1.75 0.86 7.89
N ILE A 16 0.48 0.78 7.48
CA ILE A 16 0.09 0.83 6.06
C ILE A 16 0.43 2.19 5.44
N ASP A 17 0.21 3.29 6.17
CA ASP A 17 0.55 4.63 5.70
C ASP A 17 2.07 4.83 5.57
N GLU A 18 2.86 4.29 6.51
CA GLU A 18 4.32 4.25 6.40
C GLU A 18 4.77 3.42 5.18
N GLN A 19 4.17 2.25 4.97
CA GLN A 19 4.46 1.40 3.82
C GLN A 19 4.13 2.09 2.49
N ARG A 20 3.03 2.87 2.45
CA ARG A 20 2.65 3.68 1.29
C ARG A 20 3.68 4.75 1.01
N LYS A 21 4.16 5.43 2.05
CA LYS A 21 5.21 6.44 1.89
C LYS A 21 6.49 5.83 1.33
N ILE A 22 6.93 4.68 1.84
CA ILE A 22 8.10 3.96 1.32
C ILE A 22 7.91 3.63 -0.17
N LEU A 23 6.74 3.10 -0.54
CA LEU A 23 6.42 2.75 -1.91
C LEU A 23 6.44 3.98 -2.84
N SER A 24 5.85 5.10 -2.40
CA SER A 24 5.90 6.36 -3.14
C SER A 24 7.33 6.87 -3.33
N GLU A 25 8.17 6.83 -2.29
CA GLU A 25 9.58 7.23 -2.40
C GLU A 25 10.38 6.35 -3.37
N LEU A 26 10.07 5.05 -3.44
CA LEU A 26 10.70 4.14 -4.41
C LEU A 26 10.23 4.43 -5.85
N GLN A 27 8.95 4.71 -6.03
CA GLN A 27 8.39 5.08 -7.34
C GLN A 27 8.97 6.40 -7.84
N GLU A 28 9.06 7.42 -6.99
CA GLU A 28 9.69 8.70 -7.34
C GLU A 28 11.15 8.50 -7.79
N LYS A 29 11.90 7.64 -7.09
CA LYS A 29 13.28 7.28 -7.51
C LYS A 29 13.31 6.58 -8.85
N GLN A 30 12.36 5.67 -9.12
CA GLN A 30 12.25 5.00 -10.41
C GLN A 30 11.97 6.01 -11.53
N ASP A 31 11.02 6.93 -11.32
CA ASP A 31 10.64 7.96 -12.29
C ASP A 31 11.85 8.87 -12.61
N ILE A 32 12.63 9.25 -11.60
CA ILE A 32 13.86 10.04 -11.80
C ILE A 32 14.87 9.28 -12.67
N LEU A 33 15.12 8.00 -12.41
CA LEU A 33 16.06 7.21 -13.20
C LEU A 33 15.56 6.98 -14.64
N GLN A 34 14.26 6.77 -14.82
CA GLN A 34 13.65 6.66 -16.15
C GLN A 34 13.81 7.97 -16.93
N ALA A 35 13.54 9.11 -16.30
CA ALA A 35 13.74 10.42 -16.91
C ALA A 35 15.22 10.67 -17.29
N GLN A 36 16.16 10.23 -16.44
CA GLN A 36 17.60 10.29 -16.75
C GLN A 36 17.97 9.41 -17.95
N LEU A 37 17.42 8.20 -18.03
CA LEU A 37 17.64 7.28 -19.16
C LEU A 37 17.09 7.86 -20.46
N GLU A 38 15.89 8.44 -20.42
CA GLU A 38 15.31 9.12 -21.57
C GLU A 38 16.13 10.32 -22.01
N GLN A 39 16.62 11.13 -21.07
CA GLN A 39 17.48 12.26 -21.39
C GLN A 39 18.79 11.79 -22.02
N LEU A 40 19.44 10.76 -21.46
CA LEU A 40 20.65 10.17 -22.01
C LEU A 40 20.43 9.67 -23.45
N ASN A 41 19.27 9.08 -23.74
CA ASN A 41 18.92 8.63 -25.10
C ASN A 41 18.70 9.80 -26.06
N ARG A 42 18.08 10.90 -25.60
CA ARG A 42 17.93 12.13 -26.39
C ARG A 42 19.28 12.75 -26.72
N ASP A 43 20.17 12.86 -25.73
CA ASP A 43 21.50 13.42 -25.90
C ASP A 43 22.33 12.57 -26.89
N PHE A 44 22.21 11.24 -26.80
CA PHE A 44 22.86 10.33 -27.73
C PHE A 44 22.42 10.54 -29.18
N GLU A 45 21.12 10.70 -29.43
CA GLU A 45 20.62 10.91 -30.79
C GLU A 45 21.06 12.27 -31.36
N GLN A 46 21.12 13.31 -30.52
CA GLN A 46 21.69 14.62 -30.91
C GLN A 46 23.16 14.50 -31.30
N GLU A 47 23.98 13.81 -30.49
CA GLU A 47 25.40 13.61 -30.76
C GLU A 47 25.62 12.80 -32.04
N LYS A 48 24.80 11.77 -32.26
CA LYS A 48 24.83 10.95 -33.48
C LYS A 48 24.53 11.76 -34.74
N GLU A 49 23.52 12.62 -34.70
CA GLU A 49 23.20 13.53 -35.82
C GLU A 49 24.29 14.58 -36.02
N PHE A 50 24.90 15.09 -34.95
CA PHE A 50 26.04 16.00 -35.04
C PHE A 50 27.24 15.33 -35.72
N ALA A 51 27.60 14.12 -35.31
CA ALA A 51 28.71 13.35 -35.87
C ALA A 51 28.50 12.98 -37.35
N ARG A 52 27.24 12.75 -37.76
CA ARG A 52 26.87 12.54 -39.17
C ARG A 52 27.11 13.78 -40.02
N ASN A 53 26.76 14.96 -39.51
CA ASN A 53 26.88 16.23 -40.24
C ASN A 53 28.29 16.83 -40.18
N ASN A 54 29.11 16.45 -39.20
CA ASN A 54 30.46 16.98 -38.96
C ASN A 54 31.50 15.86 -39.02
N ALA A 55 31.57 15.18 -40.17
CA ALA A 55 32.51 14.08 -40.39
C ALA A 55 33.96 14.52 -40.10
N GLY A 56 34.64 13.79 -39.21
CA GLY A 56 36.05 14.03 -38.84
C GLY A 56 36.28 14.85 -37.57
N VAL A 57 35.23 15.32 -36.89
CA VAL A 57 35.34 16.00 -35.59
C VAL A 57 35.10 15.01 -34.44
N GLY A 58 36.15 14.73 -33.66
CA GLY A 58 36.06 13.94 -32.42
C GLY A 58 36.02 12.42 -32.59
N ASP A 59 36.04 11.69 -31.47
CA ASP A 59 35.92 10.23 -31.41
C ASP A 59 34.51 9.82 -30.96
N PHE A 60 33.60 9.72 -31.93
CA PHE A 60 32.23 9.24 -31.71
C PHE A 60 32.19 7.80 -31.18
N GLY A 61 33.18 6.96 -31.51
CA GLY A 61 33.26 5.58 -31.01
C GLY A 61 33.48 5.52 -29.51
N ALA A 62 34.35 6.38 -28.97
CA ALA A 62 34.53 6.53 -27.52
C ALA A 62 33.25 7.04 -26.82
N TYR A 63 32.51 7.94 -27.46
CA TYR A 63 31.22 8.43 -26.95
C TYR A 63 30.19 7.30 -26.86
N VAL A 64 30.02 6.51 -27.93
CA VAL A 64 29.09 5.36 -27.96
C VAL A 64 29.38 4.37 -26.84
N LYS A 65 30.66 4.05 -26.60
CA LYS A 65 31.06 3.16 -25.49
C LYS A 65 30.64 3.71 -24.12
N ARG A 66 30.84 5.01 -23.89
CA ARG A 66 30.42 5.66 -22.63
C ARG A 66 28.91 5.67 -22.48
N TYR A 67 28.19 6.00 -23.54
CA TYR A 67 26.73 5.97 -23.58
C TYR A 67 26.20 4.57 -23.22
N MET A 68 26.71 3.51 -23.87
CA MET A 68 26.28 2.15 -23.58
C MET A 68 26.50 1.78 -22.11
N GLN A 69 27.66 2.12 -21.54
CA GLN A 69 27.96 1.83 -20.15
C GLN A 69 27.03 2.58 -19.18
N GLN A 70 26.73 3.85 -19.45
CA GLN A 70 25.82 4.64 -18.63
C GLN A 70 24.37 4.14 -18.75
N ARG A 71 23.96 3.77 -19.97
CA ARG A 71 22.63 3.21 -20.23
C ARG A 71 22.41 1.91 -19.48
N GLU A 72 23.34 0.98 -19.59
CA GLU A 72 23.32 -0.31 -18.89
C GLU A 72 23.25 -0.10 -17.36
N ASN A 73 24.02 0.86 -16.82
CA ASN A 73 23.98 1.17 -15.40
C ASN A 73 22.61 1.70 -14.96
N LEU A 74 22.01 2.61 -15.71
CA LEU A 74 20.66 3.13 -15.43
C LEU A 74 19.61 2.02 -15.53
N GLU A 75 19.65 1.20 -16.58
CA GLU A 75 18.76 0.05 -16.77
C GLU A 75 18.87 -0.95 -15.61
N MET A 76 20.08 -1.27 -15.14
CA MET A 76 20.29 -2.12 -13.96
C MET A 76 19.70 -1.51 -12.69
N GLN A 77 19.91 -0.22 -12.45
CA GLN A 77 19.37 0.46 -11.26
C GLN A 77 17.83 0.49 -11.29
N ILE A 78 17.23 0.74 -12.44
CA ILE A 78 15.77 0.68 -12.65
C ILE A 78 15.26 -0.73 -12.35
N ALA A 79 15.87 -1.77 -12.92
CA ALA A 79 15.46 -3.16 -12.69
C ALA A 79 15.56 -3.58 -11.21
N VAL A 80 16.55 -3.07 -10.48
CA VAL A 80 16.67 -3.29 -9.04
C VAL A 80 15.55 -2.58 -8.26
N LEU A 81 15.21 -1.34 -8.63
CA LEU A 81 14.10 -0.63 -8.00
C LEU A 81 12.75 -1.29 -8.31
N GLU A 82 12.54 -1.78 -9.53
CA GLU A 82 11.31 -2.48 -9.92
C GLU A 82 11.05 -3.70 -9.03
N LYS A 83 12.07 -4.53 -8.82
CA LYS A 83 11.97 -5.68 -7.91
C LYS A 83 11.69 -5.27 -6.47
N LYS A 84 12.28 -4.16 -6.01
CA LYS A 84 11.98 -3.63 -4.68
C LYS A 84 10.54 -3.14 -4.58
N ILE A 85 10.06 -2.39 -5.57
CA ILE A 85 8.67 -1.91 -5.60
C ILE A 85 7.69 -3.08 -5.61
N GLU A 86 7.96 -4.12 -6.41
CA GLU A 86 7.16 -5.35 -6.43
C GLU A 86 7.11 -6.00 -5.04
N HIS A 87 8.26 -6.16 -4.39
CA HIS A 87 8.33 -6.69 -3.03
C HIS A 87 7.54 -5.84 -2.02
N GLU A 88 7.71 -4.52 -2.03
CA GLU A 88 6.99 -3.64 -1.11
C GLU A 88 5.46 -3.61 -1.38
N ARG A 89 5.04 -3.86 -2.63
CA ARG A 89 3.62 -4.05 -2.98
C ARG A 89 3.05 -5.32 -2.38
N ASP A 90 3.79 -6.42 -2.43
CA ASP A 90 3.38 -7.69 -1.83
C ASP A 90 3.27 -7.56 -0.30
N VAL A 91 4.25 -6.94 0.34
CA VAL A 91 4.21 -6.62 1.77
C VAL A 91 2.97 -5.80 2.11
N MET A 92 2.68 -4.75 1.35
CA MET A 92 1.49 -3.91 1.57
C MET A 92 0.20 -4.70 1.37
N ALA A 93 0.13 -5.59 0.37
CA ALA A 93 -1.02 -6.44 0.13
C ALA A 93 -1.29 -7.38 1.31
N ASP A 94 -0.25 -7.95 1.91
CA ASP A 94 -0.38 -8.80 3.10
C ASP A 94 -0.83 -8.01 4.33
N MET A 95 -0.35 -6.78 4.51
CA MET A 95 -0.83 -5.88 5.57
C MET A 95 -2.33 -5.57 5.44
N PHE A 96 -2.84 -5.38 4.21
CA PHE A 96 -4.27 -5.19 3.97
C PHE A 96 -5.10 -6.44 4.27
N LYS A 97 -4.60 -7.64 3.95
CA LYS A 97 -5.27 -8.91 4.30
C LYS A 97 -5.40 -9.05 5.81
N GLU A 98 -4.32 -8.74 6.54
CA GLU A 98 -4.33 -8.81 7.99
C GLU A 98 -5.27 -7.76 8.60
N GLN A 99 -5.25 -6.50 8.10
CA GLN A 99 -6.20 -5.47 8.51
C GLN A 99 -7.65 -5.94 8.33
N LYS A 100 -7.96 -6.55 7.19
CA LYS A 100 -9.31 -7.03 6.90
C LYS A 100 -9.75 -8.13 7.87
N THR A 101 -8.82 -8.99 8.26
CA THR A 101 -9.05 -10.05 9.24
C THR A 101 -9.44 -9.45 10.59
N TYR A 102 -8.72 -8.43 11.06
CA TYR A 102 -9.09 -7.75 12.32
C TYR A 102 -10.44 -7.04 12.25
N GLU A 103 -10.76 -6.38 11.13
CA GLU A 103 -12.07 -5.75 10.92
C GLU A 103 -13.20 -6.77 11.04
N ILE A 104 -13.07 -7.94 10.41
CA ILE A 104 -14.07 -9.01 10.47
C ILE A 104 -14.25 -9.52 11.91
N VAL A 105 -13.14 -9.71 12.64
CA VAL A 105 -13.18 -10.17 14.03
C VAL A 105 -13.86 -9.15 14.94
N ASP A 106 -13.59 -7.86 14.76
CA ASP A 106 -14.21 -6.79 15.53
C ASP A 106 -15.72 -6.67 15.25
N ASP A 107 -16.11 -6.78 13.98
CA ASP A 107 -17.52 -6.81 13.56
C ASP A 107 -18.27 -7.99 14.19
N GLN A 108 -17.69 -9.19 14.16
CA GLN A 108 -18.30 -10.37 14.77
C GLN A 108 -18.47 -10.21 16.29
N ARG A 109 -17.48 -9.63 16.98
CA ARG A 109 -17.57 -9.34 18.42
C ARG A 109 -18.66 -8.34 18.72
N THR A 110 -18.75 -7.26 17.94
CA THR A 110 -19.75 -6.21 18.12
C THR A 110 -21.16 -6.76 17.89
N LYS A 111 -21.36 -7.59 16.85
CA LYS A 111 -22.64 -8.27 16.59
C LYS A 111 -23.03 -9.22 17.71
N ARG A 112 -22.09 -9.99 18.26
CA ARG A 112 -22.34 -10.89 19.41
C ARG A 112 -22.74 -10.10 20.66
N ALA A 113 -22.01 -9.03 20.98
CA ALA A 113 -22.32 -8.18 22.12
C ALA A 113 -23.71 -7.54 22.01
N ALA A 114 -24.07 -7.02 20.82
CA ALA A 114 -25.39 -6.46 20.58
C ALA A 114 -26.51 -7.50 20.74
N LYS A 115 -26.31 -8.72 20.21
CA LYS A 115 -27.26 -9.82 20.35
C LYS A 115 -27.44 -10.26 21.80
N GLU A 116 -26.36 -10.32 22.58
CA GLU A 116 -26.43 -10.63 24.01
C GLU A 116 -27.19 -9.55 24.80
N GLU A 117 -27.01 -8.29 24.44
CA GLU A 117 -27.72 -7.15 25.05
C GLU A 117 -29.22 -7.18 24.71
N GLU A 118 -29.56 -7.44 23.45
CA GLU A 118 -30.94 -7.63 22.99
C GLU A 118 -31.62 -8.81 23.69
N GLN A 119 -30.93 -9.95 23.82
CA GLN A 119 -31.44 -11.11 24.56
C GLN A 119 -31.66 -10.81 26.05
N LYS A 120 -30.78 -10.04 26.68
CA LYS A 120 -30.95 -9.61 28.08
C LYS A 120 -32.16 -8.67 28.21
N MET A 121 -32.29 -7.69 27.31
CA MET A 121 -33.45 -6.79 27.29
C MET A 121 -34.76 -7.55 27.08
N GLN A 122 -34.80 -8.50 26.14
CA GLN A 122 -36.00 -9.30 25.90
C GLN A 122 -36.41 -10.09 27.15
N LYS A 123 -35.47 -10.75 27.83
CA LYS A 123 -35.77 -11.47 29.09
C LYS A 123 -36.34 -10.54 30.16
N VAL A 124 -35.77 -9.34 30.32
CA VAL A 124 -36.28 -8.34 31.27
C VAL A 124 -37.70 -7.89 30.91
N LEU A 125 -37.98 -7.66 29.62
CA LEU A 125 -39.32 -7.30 29.15
C LEU A 125 -40.33 -8.42 29.37
N ASP A 126 -39.95 -9.68 29.10
CA ASP A 126 -40.80 -10.85 29.33
C ASP A 126 -41.11 -11.03 30.83
N GLU A 127 -40.13 -10.83 31.71
CA GLU A 127 -40.31 -10.85 33.18
C GLU A 127 -41.27 -9.75 33.66
N ILE A 128 -41.16 -8.54 33.11
CA ILE A 128 -42.07 -7.43 33.43
C ILE A 128 -43.49 -7.74 32.93
N GLY A 129 -43.62 -8.25 31.71
CA GLY A 129 -44.91 -8.62 31.11
C GLY A 129 -45.63 -9.71 31.91
N THR A 130 -44.90 -10.75 32.31
CA THR A 130 -45.44 -11.86 33.12
C THR A 130 -45.88 -11.38 34.50
N ASN A 131 -45.07 -10.55 35.16
CA ASN A 131 -45.43 -9.97 36.46
C ASN A 131 -46.65 -9.06 36.38
N SER A 132 -46.77 -8.25 35.32
CA SER A 132 -47.92 -7.37 35.09
C SER A 132 -49.20 -8.17 34.86
N PHE A 133 -49.13 -9.23 34.05
CA PHE A 133 -50.26 -10.14 33.79
C PHE A 133 -50.76 -10.82 35.08
N LEU A 134 -49.84 -11.37 35.89
CA LEU A 134 -50.17 -11.99 37.18
C LEU A 134 -50.82 -10.99 38.16
N LYS A 135 -50.42 -9.72 38.11
CA LYS A 135 -50.97 -8.66 38.97
C LYS A 135 -52.39 -8.26 38.57
N ASN A 136 -52.68 -8.27 37.27
CA ASN A 136 -54.01 -7.93 36.73
C ASN A 136 -55.02 -9.08 36.83
N HIS A 137 -54.57 -10.34 36.85
CA HIS A 137 -55.44 -11.52 37.05
C HIS A 137 -55.68 -11.94 38.50
N LYS A 138 -55.10 -11.24 39.48
CA LYS A 138 -55.35 -11.43 40.93
C LYS A 138 -56.38 -10.44 41.52
N LYS A 139 -57.12 -9.71 40.68
CA LYS A 139 -58.30 -8.94 41.06
C LYS A 139 -59.55 -9.64 40.55
#